data_AF-A0A3D1GSK6-F1
#
_entry.id   AF-A0A3D1GSK6-F1
#
_cell.length_a   1.000
_cell.length_b   1.000
_cell.length_c   1.000
_cell.angle_alpha   90.00
_cell.angle_beta   90.00
_cell.angle_gamma   90.00
#
_symmetry.space_group_name_H-M   'P 1'
#
loop_
_entity.id
_entity.type
_entity.pdbx_description
1 polymer ?
#
loop_
_entity_poly.entity_id
_entity_poly.type
_entity_poly.pdbx_seq_one_letter_code
_entity_poly.pdbx_strand_id
1 'polypeptide(L)'
;MLDKIHRGYIEGYYGKLLSFEDRHKLLVCLENLSMDSYLYAPKEDICHRFDWRRPYREGWISTFASFCADAQARQIQVLAGIAPGLDFNFAEDKADFAALLAKARQMLAAGADALVLMFDDISDDISAFAEAGLSEGLAHARLANRLQEEA
;
A
#
# COMPACT_ATOMS: atom_id res chain seq x y z
N MET A 1 -9.20 14.36 19.96
CA MET A 1 -9.03 12.94 19.63
C MET A 1 -7.60 12.62 19.96
N LEU A 2 -7.31 11.70 20.89
CA LEU A 2 -5.92 11.30 21.12
C LEU A 2 -5.44 10.61 19.83
N ASP A 3 -4.27 10.98 19.34
CA ASP A 3 -3.68 10.37 18.14
C ASP A 3 -3.58 8.86 18.36
N LYS A 4 -4.20 8.09 17.45
CA LYS A 4 -4.16 6.64 17.52
C LYS A 4 -2.73 6.18 17.22
N ILE A 5 -2.09 5.54 18.19
CA ILE A 5 -0.78 4.91 17.99
C ILE A 5 -1.03 3.50 17.43
N HIS A 6 -0.53 3.24 16.22
CA HIS A 6 -0.50 1.90 15.64
C HIS A 6 0.65 1.09 16.26
N ARG A 7 0.35 -0.13 16.73
CA ARG A 7 1.32 -1.08 17.27
C ARG A 7 1.18 -2.37 16.48
N GLY A 8 2.17 -2.71 15.68
CA GLY A 8 2.00 -3.83 14.78
C GLY A 8 3.22 -4.19 13.98
N TYR A 9 2.96 -4.80 12.84
CA TYR A 9 3.96 -5.37 11.97
C TYR A 9 3.91 -4.75 10.58
N ILE A 10 5.08 -4.53 9.98
CA ILE A 10 5.24 -4.11 8.59
C ILE A 10 5.96 -5.22 7.82
N GLU A 11 5.31 -5.78 6.79
CA GLU A 11 5.94 -6.68 5.81
C GLU A 11 6.78 -5.87 4.83
N GLY A 12 7.72 -5.04 5.30
CA GLY A 12 8.39 -4.00 4.50
C GLY A 12 9.80 -4.33 4.02
N TYR A 13 10.23 -5.59 4.17
CA TYR A 13 11.60 -6.03 3.90
C TYR A 13 11.79 -6.53 2.45
N TYR A 14 13.06 -6.61 2.01
CA TYR A 14 13.47 -7.28 0.77
C TYR A 14 13.74 -8.77 1.01
N GLY A 15 13.44 -9.62 0.02
CA GLY A 15 13.57 -11.07 0.12
C GLY A 15 12.22 -11.79 0.29
N LYS A 16 12.22 -13.00 0.87
CA LYS A 16 11.09 -13.95 0.75
C LYS A 16 9.70 -13.32 0.94
N LEU A 17 8.91 -13.33 -0.14
CA LEU A 17 7.49 -13.00 -0.12
C LEU A 17 6.72 -14.04 0.71
N LEU A 18 5.94 -13.59 1.70
CA LEU A 18 5.16 -14.50 2.54
C LEU A 18 4.00 -15.12 1.75
N SER A 19 3.70 -16.37 2.08
CA SER A 19 2.44 -16.98 1.69
C SER A 19 1.30 -16.37 2.53
N PHE A 20 0.06 -16.39 2.04
CA PHE A 20 -1.07 -15.95 2.85
C PHE A 20 -1.27 -16.83 4.09
N GLU A 21 -0.92 -18.11 4.03
CA GLU A 21 -0.92 -18.99 5.21
C GLU A 21 0.02 -18.47 6.31
N ASP A 22 1.23 -18.04 5.93
CA ASP A 22 2.18 -17.43 6.88
C ASP A 22 1.63 -16.10 7.43
N ARG A 23 0.95 -15.30 6.60
CA ARG A 23 0.31 -14.05 7.04
C ARG A 23 -0.80 -14.31 8.06
N HIS A 24 -1.64 -15.32 7.86
CA HIS A 24 -2.65 -15.73 8.85
C HIS A 24 -2.01 -16.15 10.18
N LYS A 25 -0.90 -16.89 10.15
CA LYS A 25 -0.14 -17.24 11.37
C LYS A 25 0.38 -15.98 12.08
N LEU A 26 0.85 -14.98 11.34
CA LEU A 26 1.28 -13.70 11.90
C LEU A 26 0.12 -12.99 12.60
N LEU A 27 -1.10 -12.98 12.04
CA LEU A 27 -2.27 -12.37 12.70
C LEU A 27 -2.53 -13.00 14.08
N VAL A 28 -2.39 -14.32 14.22
CA VAL A 28 -2.49 -15.00 15.53
C VAL A 28 -1.42 -14.50 16.50
N CYS A 29 -0.18 -14.32 16.04
CA CYS A 29 0.90 -13.77 16.87
C CYS A 29 0.61 -12.33 17.29
N LEU A 30 0.14 -11.48 16.36
CA LEU A 30 -0.19 -10.08 16.65
C LEU A 30 -1.31 -9.96 17.68
N GLU A 31 -2.36 -10.77 17.56
CA GLU A 31 -3.47 -10.82 18.52
C GLU A 31 -2.96 -11.18 19.94
N ASN A 32 -2.15 -12.23 20.05
CA ASN A 32 -1.56 -12.65 21.33
C ASN A 32 -0.65 -11.58 21.96
N LEU A 33 -0.08 -10.70 21.15
CA LEU A 33 0.75 -9.58 21.59
C LEU A 33 -0.04 -8.27 21.79
N SER A 34 -1.36 -8.30 21.64
CA SER A 34 -2.22 -7.11 21.69
C SER A 34 -1.78 -6.01 20.71
N MET A 35 -1.29 -6.42 19.53
CA MET A 35 -1.00 -5.54 18.40
C MET A 35 -2.27 -5.30 17.59
N ASP A 36 -2.34 -4.14 16.94
CA ASP A 36 -3.55 -3.60 16.30
C ASP A 36 -3.36 -3.27 14.81
N SER A 37 -2.19 -3.53 14.22
CA SER A 37 -1.96 -3.25 12.81
C SER A 37 -1.05 -4.25 12.07
N TYR A 38 -1.36 -4.43 10.78
CA TYR A 38 -0.54 -5.13 9.80
C TYR A 38 -0.40 -4.26 8.55
N LEU A 39 0.81 -3.82 8.22
CA LEU A 39 1.10 -3.09 6.99
C LEU A 39 1.62 -4.07 5.91
N TYR A 40 0.79 -4.27 4.89
CA TYR A 40 1.14 -5.01 3.68
C TYR A 40 2.00 -4.12 2.78
N ALA A 41 3.32 -4.31 2.81
CA ALA A 41 4.27 -3.58 1.94
C ALA A 41 5.44 -4.45 1.42
N PRO A 42 5.22 -5.72 1.02
CA PRO A 42 6.32 -6.60 0.63
C PRO A 42 7.01 -6.11 -0.64
N LYS A 43 8.32 -5.86 -0.56
CA LYS A 43 9.12 -5.31 -1.66
C LYS A 43 9.18 -6.22 -2.89
N GLU A 44 9.03 -7.54 -2.69
CA GLU A 44 9.01 -8.54 -3.78
C GLU A 44 7.62 -8.73 -4.42
N ASP A 45 6.56 -8.13 -3.89
CA ASP A 45 5.28 -8.13 -4.59
C ASP A 45 5.35 -7.14 -5.77
N ILE A 46 5.44 -7.72 -6.97
CA ILE A 46 5.48 -6.99 -8.24
C ILE A 46 4.32 -6.00 -8.34
N CYS A 47 3.11 -6.37 -7.93
CA CYS A 47 1.92 -5.50 -8.05
C CYS A 47 1.87 -4.40 -6.97
N HIS A 48 2.69 -4.49 -5.91
CA HIS A 48 2.83 -3.46 -4.89
C HIS A 48 3.79 -2.35 -5.34
N ARG A 49 4.89 -2.72 -6.02
CA ARG A 49 6.01 -1.81 -6.33
C ARG A 49 6.39 -1.75 -7.80
N PHE A 50 6.96 -2.81 -8.37
CA PHE A 50 7.58 -2.77 -9.70
C PHE A 50 6.61 -2.61 -10.88
N ASP A 51 5.43 -3.21 -10.78
CA ASP A 51 4.33 -3.14 -11.75
C ASP A 51 3.07 -2.67 -11.01
N TRP A 52 3.20 -1.56 -10.27
CA TRP A 52 2.13 -1.02 -9.44
C TRP A 52 0.91 -0.58 -10.27
N ARG A 53 1.02 -0.42 -11.59
CA ARG A 53 -0.16 -0.17 -12.45
C ARG A 53 -1.00 -1.42 -12.67
N ARG A 54 -0.40 -2.61 -12.60
CA ARG A 54 -1.10 -3.87 -12.82
C ARG A 54 -2.11 -4.14 -11.69
N PRO A 55 -3.38 -4.41 -11.99
CA PRO A 55 -4.35 -4.81 -10.97
C PRO A 55 -4.01 -6.20 -10.43
N TYR A 56 -4.33 -6.44 -9.15
CA TYR A 56 -4.27 -7.79 -8.61
C TYR A 56 -5.31 -8.66 -9.30
N ARG A 57 -4.95 -9.93 -9.55
CA ARG A 57 -5.88 -10.90 -10.15
C ARG A 57 -6.95 -11.31 -9.13
N GLU A 58 -8.11 -11.71 -9.64
CA GLU A 58 -9.27 -12.10 -8.82
C GLU A 58 -8.94 -13.14 -7.74
N GLY A 59 -8.20 -14.21 -8.07
CA GLY A 59 -7.80 -15.22 -7.09
C GLY A 59 -6.88 -14.68 -5.98
N TRP A 60 -6.04 -13.70 -6.30
CA TRP A 60 -5.22 -13.02 -5.29
C TRP A 60 -6.10 -12.14 -4.40
N ILE A 61 -7.01 -11.36 -5.00
CA ILE A 61 -7.94 -10.49 -4.26
C ILE A 61 -8.86 -11.28 -3.34
N SER A 62 -9.35 -12.44 -3.77
CA SER A 62 -10.15 -13.32 -2.90
C SER A 62 -9.36 -13.78 -1.68
N THR A 63 -8.08 -14.13 -1.86
CA THR A 63 -7.22 -14.54 -0.74
C THR A 63 -6.90 -13.35 0.17
N PHE A 64 -6.62 -12.17 -0.39
CA PHE A 64 -6.40 -10.95 0.38
C PHE A 64 -7.65 -10.52 1.17
N ALA A 65 -8.83 -10.69 0.60
CA ALA A 65 -10.09 -10.42 1.31
C ALA A 65 -10.32 -11.38 2.48
N SER A 66 -10.00 -12.66 2.30
CA SER A 66 -10.01 -13.64 3.40
C SER A 66 -9.03 -13.25 4.51
N PHE A 67 -7.85 -12.73 4.16
CA PHE A 67 -6.88 -12.22 5.11
C PHE A 67 -7.38 -10.99 5.88
N CYS A 68 -7.98 -10.02 5.17
CA CYS A 68 -8.57 -8.84 5.81
C CYS A 68 -9.70 -9.21 6.77
N ALA A 69 -10.56 -10.17 6.41
CA ALA A 69 -11.63 -10.65 7.28
C ALA A 69 -11.11 -11.32 8.56
N ASP A 70 -10.05 -12.14 8.47
CA ASP A 70 -9.41 -12.75 9.65
C ASP A 70 -8.72 -11.69 10.53
N ALA A 71 -8.06 -10.70 9.92
CA ALA A 71 -7.45 -9.58 10.66
C ALA A 71 -8.51 -8.76 11.41
N GLN A 72 -9.62 -8.45 10.74
CA GLN A 72 -10.75 -7.73 11.34
C GLN A 72 -11.35 -8.50 12.53
N ALA A 73 -11.53 -9.82 12.41
CA ALA A 73 -12.04 -10.66 13.49
C ALA A 73 -11.14 -10.64 14.74
N ARG A 74 -9.86 -10.32 14.57
CA ARG A 74 -8.84 -10.19 15.64
C ARG A 74 -8.58 -8.74 16.04
N GLN A 75 -9.36 -7.80 15.53
CA GLN A 75 -9.20 -6.36 15.78
C GLN A 75 -7.85 -5.80 15.30
N ILE A 76 -7.26 -6.39 14.27
CA ILE A 76 -6.02 -5.94 13.62
C ILE A 76 -6.40 -5.22 12.33
N GLN A 77 -5.94 -3.97 12.19
CA GLN A 77 -6.16 -3.18 10.98
C GLN A 77 -5.16 -3.56 9.88
N VAL A 78 -5.67 -3.82 8.68
CA VAL A 78 -4.83 -4.04 7.50
C VAL A 78 -4.61 -2.71 6.79
N LEU A 79 -3.36 -2.26 6.78
CA LEU A 79 -2.89 -1.09 6.06
C LEU A 79 -2.28 -1.55 4.73
N ALA A 80 -2.90 -1.22 3.61
CA ALA A 80 -2.49 -1.68 2.28
C ALA A 80 -1.51 -0.69 1.63
N GLY A 81 -0.25 -1.10 1.48
CA GLY A 81 0.79 -0.32 0.83
C GLY A 81 0.68 -0.33 -0.70
N ILE A 82 0.95 0.81 -1.33
CA ILE A 82 1.16 0.95 -2.77
C ILE A 82 2.37 1.86 -2.98
N ALA A 83 3.36 1.42 -3.76
CA ALA A 83 4.63 2.12 -3.97
C ALA A 83 4.81 2.52 -5.45
N PRO A 84 4.19 3.62 -5.91
CA PRO A 84 4.27 4.04 -7.31
C PRO A 84 5.54 4.83 -7.65
N GLY A 85 6.35 5.19 -6.66
CA GLY A 85 7.44 6.16 -6.82
C GLY A 85 8.58 5.76 -7.75
N LEU A 86 8.66 4.51 -8.20
CA LEU A 86 9.70 4.09 -9.15
C LEU A 86 9.56 4.74 -10.52
N ASP A 87 8.33 4.94 -10.99
CA ASP A 87 8.09 5.39 -12.36
C ASP A 87 6.75 6.14 -12.53
N PHE A 88 6.15 6.67 -11.47
CA PHE A 88 4.97 7.54 -11.58
C PHE A 88 5.28 8.78 -12.42
N ASN A 89 4.51 9.01 -13.49
CA ASN A 89 4.69 10.14 -14.37
C ASN A 89 4.02 11.39 -13.79
N PHE A 90 4.81 12.24 -13.13
CA PHE A 90 4.30 13.49 -12.56
C PHE A 90 4.01 14.58 -13.59
N ALA A 91 4.59 14.51 -14.78
CA ALA A 91 4.33 15.47 -15.86
C ALA A 91 2.98 15.21 -16.57
N GLU A 92 2.63 13.93 -16.76
CA GLU A 92 1.36 13.47 -17.35
C GLU A 92 0.66 12.45 -16.45
N ASP A 93 0.16 12.92 -15.29
CA ASP A 93 -0.29 12.05 -14.20
C ASP A 93 -1.62 11.32 -14.42
N LYS A 94 -2.39 11.67 -15.46
CA LYS A 94 -3.80 11.26 -15.56
C LYS A 94 -3.99 9.75 -15.62
N ALA A 95 -3.20 9.07 -16.44
CA ALA A 95 -3.30 7.62 -16.62
C ALA A 95 -2.80 6.86 -15.37
N ASP A 96 -1.70 7.35 -14.82
CA ASP A 96 -1.05 6.79 -13.64
C ASP A 96 -1.92 6.94 -12.39
N PHE A 97 -2.50 8.12 -12.21
CA PHE A 97 -3.47 8.35 -11.15
C PHE A 97 -4.70 7.46 -11.30
N ALA A 98 -5.22 7.27 -12.51
CA ALA A 98 -6.35 6.37 -12.72
C ALA A 98 -6.02 4.92 -12.33
N ALA A 99 -4.81 4.43 -12.64
CA ALA A 99 -4.34 3.11 -12.23
C ALA A 99 -4.16 3.01 -10.71
N LEU A 100 -3.56 4.02 -10.09
CA LEU A 100 -3.38 4.10 -8.64
C LEU A 100 -4.73 4.07 -7.91
N LEU A 101 -5.68 4.89 -8.36
CA LEU A 101 -7.02 4.98 -7.81
C LEU A 101 -7.79 3.66 -7.97
N ALA A 102 -7.69 3.02 -9.13
CA ALA A 102 -8.32 1.72 -9.36
C ALA A 102 -7.76 0.64 -8.41
N LYS A 103 -6.43 0.60 -8.22
CA LYS A 103 -5.79 -0.33 -7.27
C LYS A 103 -6.18 -0.01 -5.83
N ALA A 104 -6.15 1.26 -5.44
CA ALA A 104 -6.57 1.73 -4.12
C ALA A 104 -7.98 1.24 -3.78
N ARG A 105 -8.94 1.48 -4.68
CA ARG A 105 -10.32 1.00 -4.54
C ARG A 105 -10.42 -0.52 -4.54
N GLN A 106 -9.61 -1.21 -5.33
CA GLN A 106 -9.55 -2.68 -5.33
C GLN A 106 -9.15 -3.23 -3.95
N MET A 107 -8.14 -2.64 -3.31
CA MET A 107 -7.66 -3.04 -1.98
C MET A 107 -8.67 -2.69 -0.87
N LEU A 108 -9.27 -1.50 -0.93
CA LEU A 108 -10.32 -1.09 0.01
C LEU A 108 -11.56 -1.98 -0.11
N ALA A 109 -12.01 -2.28 -1.34
CA ALA A 109 -13.15 -3.17 -1.57
C ALA A 109 -12.89 -4.62 -1.10
N ALA A 110 -11.62 -5.04 -1.07
CA ALA A 110 -11.22 -6.33 -0.50
C ALA A 110 -11.18 -6.32 1.04
N GLY A 111 -11.31 -5.16 1.69
CA GLY A 111 -11.42 -5.05 3.15
C GLY A 111 -10.21 -4.45 3.85
N ALA A 112 -9.26 -3.84 3.13
CA ALA A 112 -8.20 -3.07 3.79
C ALA A 112 -8.79 -1.85 4.54
N ASP A 113 -8.32 -1.59 5.75
CA ASP A 113 -8.78 -0.50 6.62
C ASP A 113 -8.26 0.87 6.17
N ALA A 114 -7.07 0.90 5.58
CA ALA A 114 -6.44 2.11 5.08
C ALA A 114 -5.44 1.82 3.96
N LEU A 115 -5.09 2.86 3.23
CA LEU A 115 -4.05 2.84 2.21
C LEU A 115 -2.79 3.52 2.74
N VAL A 116 -1.63 3.03 2.33
CA VAL A 116 -0.33 3.64 2.61
C VAL A 116 0.36 3.90 1.27
N LEU A 117 0.51 5.17 0.91
CA LEU A 117 1.24 5.58 -0.28
C LEU A 117 2.73 5.71 0.05
N MET A 118 3.58 5.02 -0.71
CA MET A 118 5.01 4.86 -0.38
C MET A 118 5.91 5.42 -1.49
N PHE A 119 6.95 6.14 -1.08
CA PHE A 119 7.97 6.74 -1.95
C PHE A 119 9.40 6.46 -1.45
N ASP A 120 9.60 5.36 -0.71
CA ASP A 120 10.91 4.90 -0.26
C ASP A 120 11.69 4.19 -1.37
N ASP A 121 13.02 4.22 -1.28
CA ASP A 121 13.93 3.54 -2.21
C ASP A 121 13.66 3.86 -3.70
N ILE A 122 13.51 5.15 -4.01
CA ILE A 122 13.38 5.68 -5.38
C ILE A 122 14.68 6.38 -5.83
N SER A 123 14.76 6.72 -7.11
CA SER A 123 15.91 7.45 -7.68
C SER A 123 16.09 8.81 -7.01
N ASP A 124 17.35 9.26 -6.85
CA ASP A 124 17.67 10.64 -6.47
C ASP A 124 17.60 11.61 -7.66
N ASP A 125 17.32 11.10 -8.87
CA ASP A 125 17.04 11.90 -10.05
C ASP A 125 15.71 12.63 -9.93
N ILE A 126 15.79 13.93 -9.74
CA ILE A 126 14.62 14.81 -9.60
C ILE A 126 14.01 15.25 -10.94
N SER A 127 14.57 14.82 -12.08
CA SER A 127 14.18 15.30 -13.41
C SER A 127 12.68 15.09 -13.70
N ALA A 128 12.12 13.97 -13.26
CA ALA A 128 10.70 13.67 -13.43
C ALA A 128 9.79 14.70 -12.72
N PHE A 129 10.20 15.19 -11.55
CA PHE A 129 9.46 16.23 -10.83
C PHE A 129 9.68 17.61 -11.46
N ALA A 130 10.92 17.89 -11.89
CA ALA A 130 11.27 19.15 -12.53
C ALA A 130 10.52 19.35 -13.86
N GLU A 131 10.35 18.29 -14.66
CA GLU A 131 9.55 18.30 -15.89
C GLU A 131 8.08 18.66 -15.61
N ALA A 132 7.54 18.19 -14.49
CA ALA A 132 6.20 18.56 -14.00
C ALA A 132 6.14 19.99 -13.41
N GLY A 133 7.29 20.68 -13.30
CA GLY A 133 7.39 21.99 -12.63
C GLY A 133 7.20 21.92 -11.11
N LEU A 134 7.53 20.79 -10.48
CA LEU A 134 7.32 20.52 -9.06
C LEU A 134 8.63 20.18 -8.34
N SER A 135 8.69 20.48 -7.05
CA SER A 135 9.62 19.78 -6.16
C SER A 135 9.07 18.39 -5.82
N GLU A 136 9.96 17.44 -5.53
CA GLU A 136 9.59 16.09 -5.10
C GLU A 136 8.55 16.09 -3.97
N GLY A 137 8.82 16.82 -2.89
CA GLY A 137 7.90 16.89 -1.75
C GLY A 137 6.51 17.43 -2.11
N LEU A 138 6.44 18.42 -3.03
CA LEU A 138 5.17 18.94 -3.51
C LEU A 138 4.44 17.92 -4.40
N ALA A 139 5.17 17.20 -5.25
CA ALA A 139 4.63 16.16 -6.11
C ALA A 139 4.02 15.02 -5.28
N HIS A 140 4.75 14.50 -4.28
CA HIS A 140 4.26 13.47 -3.36
C HIS A 140 3.06 13.95 -2.55
N ALA A 141 3.11 15.17 -1.99
CA ALA A 141 2.00 15.73 -1.22
C ALA A 141 0.73 15.91 -2.07
N ARG A 142 0.85 16.41 -3.30
CA ARG A 142 -0.29 16.55 -4.23
C ARG A 142 -0.91 15.19 -4.54
N LEU A 143 -0.09 14.19 -4.84
CA LEU A 143 -0.59 12.85 -5.15
C LEU A 143 -1.29 12.21 -3.95
N ALA A 144 -0.72 12.33 -2.74
CA ALA A 144 -1.32 11.83 -1.51
C ALA A 144 -2.67 12.51 -1.19
N ASN A 145 -2.73 13.84 -1.28
CA ASN A 145 -3.97 14.59 -1.04
C ASN A 145 -5.06 14.24 -2.06
N ARG A 146 -4.70 14.19 -3.35
CA ARG A 146 -5.64 13.82 -4.42
C ARG A 146 -6.17 12.39 -4.22
N LEU A 147 -5.31 11.45 -3.85
CA LEU A 147 -5.74 10.08 -3.55
C LEU A 147 -6.68 10.04 -2.34
N GLN A 148 -6.40 10.80 -1.28
CA GLN A 148 -7.28 10.88 -0.11
C GLN A 148 -8.67 11.43 -0.45
N GLU A 149 -8.75 12.40 -1.37
CA GLU A 149 -10.03 12.99 -1.79
C GLU A 149 -10.85 12.09 -2.72
N GLU A 150 -10.18 11.29 -3.57
CA GLU A 150 -10.85 10.53 -4.63
C GLU A 150 -11.01 9.02 -4.36
N ALA A 151 -10.24 8.41 -3.45
CA ALA A 151 -10.28 6.97 -3.16
C ALA A 151 -11.60 6.52 -2.54
#